data_AF-A0A2M7WLE6-F1
#
_entry.id   AF-A0A2M7WLE6-F1
#
_cell.length_a   1.000
_cell.length_b   1.000
_cell.length_c   1.000
_cell.angle_alpha   90.00
_cell.angle_beta   90.00
_cell.angle_gamma   90.00
#
_symmetry.space_group_name_H-M   'P 1'
#
loop_
_entity.id
_entity.type
_entity.pdbx_description
1 polymer ?
#
loop_
_entity_poly.entity_id
_entity_poly.type
_entity_poly.pdbx_seq_one_letter_code
_entity_poly.pdbx_strand_id
1 'polypeptide(L)'
;MIIITTKRIYQAAREYQLSSEAMLKILRELGFEPKNHMSVFGPEMGVAVDKKIQEERETVKREIAHKKKIATEAAKKTQQARAPFEKESGV
;
A
#
# COMPACT_ATOMS: atom_id res chain seq x y z
N MET A 1 -17.45 0.05 -27.86
CA MET A 1 -16.48 -0.80 -28.58
C MET A 1 -15.41 -1.24 -27.59
N ILE A 2 -15.45 -2.48 -27.10
CA ILE A 2 -14.43 -2.96 -26.14
C ILE A 2 -13.31 -3.59 -26.95
N ILE A 3 -12.13 -2.96 -26.95
CA ILE A 3 -10.94 -3.51 -27.60
C ILE A 3 -10.36 -4.57 -26.67
N ILE A 4 -10.74 -5.84 -26.87
CA ILE A 4 -10.19 -6.97 -26.13
C ILE A 4 -8.83 -7.34 -26.73
N THR A 5 -7.83 -6.47 -26.52
CA THR A 5 -6.43 -6.81 -26.80
C THR A 5 -6.02 -7.91 -25.82
N THR A 6 -5.58 -9.06 -26.32
CA THR A 6 -5.17 -10.22 -25.51
C THR A 6 -3.84 -9.99 -24.80
N LYS A 7 -3.85 -9.10 -23.80
CA LYS A 7 -2.69 -8.76 -22.98
C LYS A 7 -2.15 -10.00 -22.27
N ARG A 8 -0.83 -10.06 -22.08
CA ARG A 8 -0.18 -11.04 -21.20
C ARG A 8 -0.04 -10.48 -19.78
N ILE A 9 0.07 -11.35 -18.79
CA ILE A 9 0.17 -10.95 -17.37
C ILE A 9 1.35 -9.98 -17.13
N TYR A 10 2.50 -10.17 -17.78
CA TYR A 10 3.63 -9.24 -17.66
C TYR A 10 3.34 -7.83 -18.23
N GLN A 11 2.42 -7.71 -19.20
CA GLN A 11 2.00 -6.43 -19.76
C GLN A 11 1.03 -5.73 -18.81
N ALA A 12 0.01 -6.47 -18.34
CA ALA A 12 -0.94 -5.98 -17.33
C ALA A 12 -0.22 -5.53 -16.05
N ALA A 13 0.75 -6.30 -15.55
CA ALA A 13 1.54 -5.95 -14.36
C ALA A 13 2.18 -4.56 -14.46
N ARG A 14 2.70 -4.17 -15.64
CA ARG A 14 3.29 -2.84 -15.87
C ARG A 14 2.26 -1.72 -15.77
N GLU A 15 1.03 -1.94 -16.20
CA GLU A 15 -0.07 -0.96 -16.11
C GLU A 15 -0.45 -0.70 -14.64
N TYR A 16 -0.39 -1.73 -13.80
CA TYR A 16 -0.57 -1.64 -12.34
C TYR A 16 0.70 -1.19 -11.58
N GLN A 17 1.81 -0.92 -12.26
CA GLN A 17 3.14 -0.64 -11.67
C GLN A 17 3.67 -1.77 -10.75
N LEU A 18 3.22 -3.00 -11.00
CA LEU A 18 3.61 -4.21 -10.27
C LEU A 18 4.69 -4.99 -11.04
N SER A 19 5.49 -5.77 -10.31
CA SER A 19 6.33 -6.78 -10.95
C SER A 19 5.47 -7.95 -11.44
N SER A 20 5.93 -8.64 -12.49
CA SER A 20 5.24 -9.84 -13.02
C SER A 20 4.99 -10.89 -11.93
N GLU A 21 5.96 -11.07 -11.02
CA GLU A 21 5.85 -11.98 -9.89
C GLU A 21 4.82 -11.53 -8.84
N ALA A 22 4.73 -10.23 -8.55
CA ALA A 22 3.69 -9.68 -7.66
C ALA A 22 2.30 -9.88 -8.26
N MET A 23 2.14 -9.63 -9.56
CA MET A 23 0.88 -9.85 -10.27
C MET A 23 0.45 -11.33 -10.24
N LEU A 24 1.39 -12.26 -10.43
CA LEU A 24 1.12 -13.70 -10.32
C LEU A 24 0.70 -14.12 -8.90
N LYS A 25 1.30 -13.53 -7.85
CA LYS A 25 0.89 -13.79 -6.46
C LYS A 25 -0.53 -13.29 -6.19
N ILE A 26 -0.83 -12.06 -6.58
CA ILE A 26 -2.18 -11.47 -6.41
C ILE A 26 -3.23 -12.33 -7.12
N LEU A 27 -2.95 -12.80 -8.33
CA LEU A 27 -3.87 -13.68 -9.08
C LEU A 27 -4.07 -15.03 -8.38
N ARG A 28 -3.02 -15.64 -7.81
CA ARG A 28 -3.13 -16.89 -7.02
C ARG A 28 -3.91 -16.70 -5.73
N GLU A 29 -3.70 -15.59 -5.03
CA GLU A 29 -4.49 -15.23 -3.84
C GLU A 29 -5.97 -14.97 -4.16
N LEU A 30 -6.29 -14.57 -5.40
CA LEU A 30 -7.64 -14.43 -5.92
C LEU A 30 -8.22 -15.74 -6.49
N GLY A 31 -7.52 -16.87 -6.38
CA GLY A 31 -7.97 -18.19 -6.82
C GLY A 31 -7.71 -18.50 -8.31
N PHE A 32 -6.97 -17.67 -9.04
CA PHE A 32 -6.56 -17.97 -10.42
C PHE A 32 -5.21 -18.72 -10.44
N GLU A 33 -5.07 -19.68 -11.35
CA GLU A 33 -3.82 -20.46 -11.53
C GLU A 33 -3.10 -20.15 -12.86
N PRO A 34 -2.57 -18.93 -13.05
CA PRO A 34 -1.79 -18.61 -14.23
C PRO A 34 -0.45 -19.38 -14.23
N LYS A 35 -0.17 -20.09 -15.33
CA LYS A 35 1.03 -20.94 -15.47
C LYS A 35 2.34 -20.13 -15.38
N ASN A 36 2.37 -18.93 -15.97
CA ASN A 36 3.53 -18.04 -15.98
C ASN A 36 3.14 -16.60 -16.35
N HIS A 37 4.10 -15.67 -16.29
CA HIS A 37 3.90 -14.26 -16.67
C HIS A 37 3.56 -14.05 -18.17
N MET A 38 3.83 -15.05 -19.02
CA MET A 38 3.42 -15.09 -20.43
C MET A 38 2.00 -15.62 -20.64
N SER A 39 1.26 -15.99 -19.57
CA SER A 39 -0.13 -16.40 -19.68
C SER A 39 -1.02 -15.21 -20.08
N VAL A 40 -2.16 -15.49 -20.71
CA VAL A 40 -3.12 -14.45 -21.12
C VAL A 40 -3.76 -13.87 -19.86
N PHE A 41 -3.85 -12.54 -19.80
CA PHE A 41 -4.59 -11.83 -18.76
C PHE A 41 -6.06 -11.73 -19.19
N GLY A 42 -6.90 -12.59 -18.61
CA GLY A 42 -8.33 -12.63 -18.92
C GLY A 42 -9.08 -11.39 -18.39
N PRO A 43 -10.25 -11.04 -18.97
CA PRO A 43 -11.06 -9.92 -18.48
C PRO A 43 -11.50 -10.11 -17.02
N GLU A 44 -11.82 -11.35 -16.65
CA GLU A 44 -12.11 -11.80 -15.27
C GLU A 44 -10.95 -11.53 -14.29
N MET A 45 -9.70 -11.72 -14.72
CA MET A 45 -8.50 -11.43 -13.92
C MET A 45 -8.34 -9.92 -13.71
N GLY A 46 -8.65 -9.11 -14.73
CA GLY A 46 -8.68 -7.65 -14.64
C GLY A 46 -9.67 -7.16 -13.58
N VAL A 47 -10.92 -7.59 -13.69
CA VAL A 47 -11.99 -7.22 -12.73
C VAL A 47 -11.65 -7.62 -11.30
N ALA A 48 -11.08 -8.81 -11.09
CA ALA A 48 -10.70 -9.29 -9.76
C ALA A 48 -9.53 -8.50 -9.16
N VAL A 49 -8.51 -8.16 -9.96
CA VAL A 49 -7.36 -7.35 -9.52
C VAL A 49 -7.77 -5.91 -9.23
N ASP A 50 -8.59 -5.29 -10.08
CA ASP A 50 -9.13 -3.94 -9.85
C ASP A 50 -9.90 -3.88 -8.53
N LYS A 51 -10.77 -4.86 -8.27
CA LYS A 51 -11.54 -4.97 -7.02
C LYS A 51 -10.63 -5.07 -5.79
N LYS A 52 -9.62 -5.95 -5.83
CA LYS A 52 -8.67 -6.10 -4.72
C LYS A 52 -7.84 -4.84 -4.46
N ILE A 53 -7.36 -4.16 -5.51
CA ILE A 53 -6.62 -2.90 -5.37
C ILE A 53 -7.52 -1.79 -4.79
N GLN A 54 -8.82 -1.78 -5.10
CA GLN A 54 -9.78 -0.85 -4.49
C GLN A 54 -9.98 -1.16 -3.00
N GLU A 55 -10.22 -2.42 -2.63
CA GLU A 55 -10.39 -2.87 -1.23
C GLU A 55 -9.14 -2.57 -0.37
N GLU A 56 -7.94 -2.81 -0.90
CA GLU A 56 -6.67 -2.46 -0.23
C GLU A 56 -6.53 -0.93 -0.05
N ARG A 57 -6.85 -0.13 -1.08
CA ARG A 57 -6.79 1.35 -1.00
C ARG A 57 -7.74 1.93 0.04
N GLU A 58 -8.92 1.35 0.21
CA GLU A 58 -9.86 1.78 1.25
C GLU A 58 -9.37 1.43 2.66
N THR A 59 -8.76 0.26 2.81
CA THR A 59 -8.21 -0.22 4.09
C THR A 59 -7.02 0.63 4.54
N VAL A 60 -6.06 0.90 3.64
CA VAL A 60 -4.86 1.70 3.92
C VAL A 60 -5.20 3.14 4.35
N LYS A 61 -6.24 3.75 3.79
CA LYS A 61 -6.72 5.08 4.22
C LYS A 61 -7.14 5.12 5.69
N ARG A 62 -7.72 4.04 6.21
CA ARG A 62 -8.19 3.95 7.61
C ARG A 62 -7.02 3.78 8.58
N GLU A 63 -6.01 2.99 8.24
CA GLU A 63 -4.85 2.77 9.12
C GLU A 63 -3.92 4.00 9.23
N ILE A 64 -3.71 4.74 8.12
CA ILE A 64 -2.88 5.96 8.13
C ILE A 64 -3.49 7.04 9.05
N ALA A 65 -4.83 7.12 9.13
CA ALA A 65 -5.51 8.04 10.04
C ALA A 65 -5.28 7.69 11.53
N HIS A 66 -5.07 6.41 11.86
CA HIS A 66 -4.84 5.97 13.23
C HIS A 66 -3.40 6.24 13.70
N LYS A 67 -2.38 5.97 12.86
CA LYS A 67 -0.97 6.17 13.23
C LYS A 67 -0.57 7.64 13.46
N LYS A 68 -1.28 8.61 12.87
CA LYS A 68 -0.96 10.04 13.06
C LYS A 68 -1.29 10.60 14.44
N LYS A 69 -2.16 9.97 15.24
CA LYS A 69 -2.53 10.48 16.58
C LYS A 69 -1.52 10.12 17.67
N ILE A 70 -0.85 8.97 17.57
CA ILE A 70 0.03 8.43 18.62
C ILE A 70 1.39 9.17 18.64
N ALA A 71 1.88 9.63 17.49
CA ALA A 71 3.17 10.33 17.39
C ALA A 71 3.17 11.76 18.01
N THR A 72 2.01 12.41 18.14
CA THR A 72 1.90 13.80 18.61
C THR A 72 1.84 13.97 20.13
N GLU A 73 1.55 12.91 20.90
CA GLU A 73 1.51 13.00 22.37
C GLU A 73 2.87 12.72 23.02
N ALA A 74 3.68 11.83 22.42
CA ALA A 74 5.02 11.51 22.91
C ALA A 74 5.97 12.73 22.90
N ALA A 75 5.81 13.65 21.94
CA ALA A 75 6.65 14.84 21.82
C ALA A 75 6.41 15.88 22.92
N LYS A 76 5.19 15.99 23.46
CA LYS A 76 4.84 17.01 24.46
C LYS A 76 5.34 16.70 25.87
N LYS A 77 5.53 15.42 26.22
CA LYS A 77 5.89 15.02 27.59
C LYS A 77 7.37 15.22 27.93
N THR A 78 8.26 15.24 26.93
CA THR A 78 9.71 15.39 27.13
C THR A 78 10.14 16.85 27.35
N GLN A 79 9.35 17.83 26.86
CA GLN A 79 9.67 19.26 26.97
C GLN A 79 9.27 19.92 28.29
N GLN A 80 8.48 19.26 29.15
CA GLN A 80 8.11 19.78 30.48
C GLN A 80 9.00 19.25 31.63
N ALA A 81 9.98 18.39 31.33
CA ALA A 81 10.90 17.83 32.32
C ALA A 81 12.29 18.49 32.33
N ARG A 82 12.49 19.58 31.57
CA ARG A 82 13.75 20.36 31.57
C ARG A 82 13.47 21.87 31.58
N ALA A 83 14.05 22.51 32.60
CA ALA A 83 13.95 23.91 33.00
C ALA A 83 12.62 24.32 33.66
N PRO A 84 12.64 25.23 34.68
CA PRO A 84 13.78 26.01 35.18
C PRO A 84 14.19 25.71 36.64
N PHE A 85 15.48 25.81 36.96
CA PHE A 85 15.96 26.06 38.33
C PHE A 85 17.05 27.13 38.36
N GLU A 86 17.01 27.94 39.41
CA GLU A 86 17.51 29.30 39.53
C GLU A 86 17.91 29.57 41.01
N LYS A 87 18.93 30.36 41.36
CA LYS A 87 19.81 31.28 40.60
C LYS A 87 21.28 31.10 41.04
N GLU A 88 22.13 32.07 40.67
CA GLU A 88 23.42 32.43 41.34
C GLU A 88 24.62 31.47 41.12
N SER A 89 25.87 31.93 41.09
CA SER A 89 26.44 33.24 41.47
C SER A 89 27.38 33.82 40.39
N GLY A 90 27.54 35.15 40.41
CA GLY A 90 28.67 35.84 39.75
C GLY A 90 29.81 36.14 40.74
N VAL A 91 30.83 36.85 40.24
CA VAL A 91 32.15 37.16 40.85
C VAL A 91 33.16 36.02 40.71
#